data_AF-A0A183U465-F1
#
_entry.id   AF-A0A183U465-F1
#
_cell.length_a   1.000
_cell.length_b   1.000
_cell.length_c   1.000
_cell.angle_alpha   90.00
_cell.angle_beta   90.00
_cell.angle_gamma   90.00
#
_symmetry.space_group_name_H-M   'P 1'
#
loop_
_entity.id
_entity.type
_entity.pdbx_description
1 polymer ?
#
loop_
_entity_poly.entity_id
_entity_poly.type
_entity_poly.pdbx_seq_one_letter_code
_entity_poly.pdbx_strand_id
1 'polypeptide(L)'
;LERKIIGRLEGEQMRQFESQVGWEDHLLPTIKEQFGEQHPYTRLIQDHQGIDPDDAYSTVPYEKGSALLMYLEQQLGDSVAFEQFLARYINKFSGTSVITSDWKDFLYESFPQKKSVLDAVNWQNWFYDVGVPQSKPVYDGRLLREAVALAHRWMEANESDLGTFSGAEFKSLSSPLQMKVLDTIRSVCCCS
;
A
#
# COMPACT_ATOMS: atom_id res chain seq x y z
N LEU A 1 4.50 2.38 -9.29
CA LEU A 1 5.76 2.94 -9.84
C LEU A 1 6.41 3.92 -8.87
N GLU A 2 5.65 4.90 -8.37
CA GLU A 2 6.08 5.88 -7.36
C GLU A 2 6.91 5.26 -6.23
N ARG A 3 6.36 4.29 -5.48
CA ARG A 3 7.09 3.65 -4.37
C ARG A 3 8.36 2.91 -4.81
N LYS A 4 8.46 2.44 -6.06
CA LYS A 4 9.72 1.88 -6.60
C LYS A 4 10.77 2.97 -6.83
N ILE A 5 10.36 4.17 -7.24
CA ILE A 5 11.26 5.33 -7.38
C ILE A 5 11.76 5.75 -5.99
N ILE A 6 10.87 5.85 -5.00
CA ILE A 6 11.25 6.10 -3.60
C ILE A 6 12.26 5.06 -3.12
N GLY A 7 12.03 3.77 -3.42
CA GLY A 7 12.98 2.70 -3.11
C GLY A 7 14.38 2.87 -3.73
N ARG A 8 14.48 3.52 -4.89
CA ARG A 8 15.77 3.83 -5.55
C ARG A 8 16.44 5.08 -4.96
N LEU A 9 15.65 6.06 -4.50
CA LEU A 9 16.16 7.33 -3.95
C LEU A 9 16.52 7.22 -2.46
N GLU A 10 15.68 6.55 -1.68
CA GLU A 10 15.73 6.52 -0.21
C GLU A 10 15.98 5.11 0.34
N GLY A 11 15.94 4.09 -0.52
CA GLY A 11 16.23 2.70 -0.17
C GLY A 11 15.01 1.81 0.00
N GLU A 12 15.23 0.50 -0.09
CA GLU A 12 14.16 -0.50 -0.09
C GLU A 12 13.29 -0.46 1.18
N GLN A 13 13.88 -0.18 2.34
CA GLN A 13 13.13 -0.06 3.59
C GLN A 13 12.10 1.08 3.53
N MET A 14 12.41 2.18 2.84
CA MET A 14 11.48 3.28 2.66
C MET A 14 10.32 2.91 1.73
N ARG A 15 10.59 2.18 0.63
CA ARG A 15 9.54 1.60 -0.23
C ARG A 15 8.60 0.68 0.57
N GLN A 16 9.15 -0.13 1.46
CA GLN A 16 8.39 -1.04 2.32
C GLN A 16 7.54 -0.25 3.32
N PHE A 17 8.12 0.78 3.96
CA PHE A 17 7.42 1.68 4.87
C PHE A 17 6.24 2.37 4.20
N GLU A 18 6.45 3.05 3.08
CA GLU A 18 5.40 3.74 2.31
C GLU A 18 4.29 2.77 1.87
N SER A 19 4.66 1.56 1.44
CA SER A 19 3.69 0.54 1.05
C SER A 19 2.88 0.02 2.24
N GLN A 20 3.48 -0.07 3.42
CA GLN A 20 2.80 -0.50 4.63
C GLN A 20 1.88 0.60 5.17
N VAL A 21 2.32 1.86 5.18
CA VAL A 21 1.50 3.03 5.52
C VAL A 21 0.28 3.11 4.59
N GLY A 22 0.48 2.95 3.28
CA GLY A 22 -0.62 2.89 2.31
C GLY A 22 -1.67 1.82 2.62
N TRP A 23 -1.25 0.65 3.09
CA TRP A 23 -2.17 -0.39 3.54
C TRP A 23 -2.84 -0.04 4.87
N GLU A 24 -2.04 0.26 5.90
CA GLU A 24 -2.51 0.33 7.30
C GLU A 24 -3.20 1.65 7.63
N ASP A 25 -2.68 2.77 7.14
CA ASP A 25 -3.13 4.12 7.51
C ASP A 25 -4.06 4.75 6.46
N HIS A 26 -4.19 4.16 5.27
CA HIS A 26 -5.05 4.69 4.21
C HIS A 26 -6.11 3.69 3.75
N LEU A 27 -5.71 2.49 3.29
CA LEU A 27 -6.68 1.52 2.77
C LEU A 27 -7.62 1.00 3.87
N LEU A 28 -7.09 0.60 5.03
CA LEU A 28 -7.91 0.05 6.10
C LEU A 28 -8.93 1.07 6.65
N PRO A 29 -8.57 2.33 6.99
CA PRO A 29 -9.56 3.31 7.45
C PRO A 29 -10.60 3.65 6.38
N THR A 30 -10.20 3.81 5.11
CA THR A 30 -11.17 4.07 4.03
C THR A 30 -12.18 2.93 3.90
N ILE A 31 -11.75 1.67 3.99
CA ILE A 31 -12.67 0.53 3.91
C ILE A 31 -13.52 0.42 5.18
N LYS A 32 -12.93 0.51 6.37
CA LYS A 32 -13.61 0.16 7.63
C LYS A 32 -14.43 1.29 8.22
N GLU A 33 -13.96 2.52 8.08
CA GLU A 33 -14.51 3.68 8.77
C GLU A 33 -15.28 4.59 7.81
N GLN A 34 -14.77 4.82 6.60
CA GLN A 34 -15.41 5.72 5.63
C GLN A 34 -16.58 5.05 4.89
N PHE A 35 -16.39 3.85 4.33
CA PHE A 35 -17.42 3.18 3.54
C PHE A 35 -18.12 2.03 4.27
N GLY A 36 -17.39 1.26 5.06
CA GLY A 36 -17.82 -0.02 5.60
C GLY A 36 -17.46 -1.20 4.69
N GLU A 37 -17.13 -2.35 5.29
CA GLU A 37 -16.53 -3.49 4.59
C GLU A 37 -17.43 -4.12 3.50
N GLN A 38 -18.73 -3.87 3.53
CA GLN A 38 -19.69 -4.40 2.56
C GLN A 38 -20.02 -3.42 1.42
N HIS A 39 -19.43 -2.22 1.42
CA HIS A 39 -19.78 -1.18 0.45
C HIS A 39 -19.17 -1.47 -0.94
N PRO A 40 -19.94 -1.31 -2.05
CA PRO A 40 -19.44 -1.56 -3.41
C PRO A 40 -18.18 -0.76 -3.80
N TYR A 41 -18.04 0.46 -3.30
CA TYR A 41 -16.86 1.32 -3.56
C TYR A 41 -15.54 0.80 -2.98
N THR A 42 -15.59 -0.31 -2.21
CA THR A 42 -14.39 -0.99 -1.72
C THR A 42 -13.84 -2.05 -2.68
N ARG A 43 -14.54 -2.34 -3.79
CA ARG A 43 -14.03 -3.21 -4.86
C ARG A 43 -12.85 -2.54 -5.57
N LEU A 44 -11.92 -3.33 -6.11
CA LEU A 44 -10.85 -2.77 -6.94
C LEU A 44 -11.37 -2.43 -8.34
N ILE A 45 -12.14 -3.33 -8.94
CA ILE A 45 -12.85 -3.08 -10.19
C ILE A 45 -14.26 -2.62 -9.84
N GLN A 46 -14.50 -1.33 -10.09
CA GLN A 46 -15.78 -0.69 -9.85
C GLN A 46 -16.77 -1.02 -10.98
N ASP A 47 -18.05 -1.07 -10.60
CA ASP A 47 -19.17 -1.03 -11.55
C ASP A 47 -19.72 0.40 -11.50
N HIS A 48 -19.60 1.14 -12.59
CA HIS A 48 -20.02 2.54 -12.68
C HIS A 48 -21.38 2.72 -13.35
N GLN A 49 -22.15 1.64 -13.56
CA GLN A 49 -23.45 1.76 -14.21
C GLN A 49 -24.42 2.58 -13.34
N GLY A 50 -24.74 3.79 -13.81
CA GLY A 50 -25.66 4.70 -13.12
C GLY A 50 -25.07 5.39 -11.87
N ILE A 51 -23.75 5.40 -11.72
CA ILE A 51 -23.03 6.05 -10.62
C ILE A 51 -22.30 7.29 -11.15
N ASP A 52 -22.37 8.39 -10.40
CA ASP A 52 -21.52 9.55 -10.65
C ASP A 52 -20.05 9.16 -10.36
N PRO A 53 -19.12 9.31 -11.32
CA PRO A 53 -17.70 9.00 -11.11
C PRO A 53 -17.09 9.69 -9.88
N ASP A 54 -17.58 10.88 -9.51
CA ASP A 54 -17.10 11.62 -8.34
C ASP A 54 -17.49 10.92 -7.03
N ASP A 55 -18.63 10.21 -6.99
CA ASP A 55 -19.08 9.47 -5.81
C ASP A 55 -18.24 8.21 -5.57
N ALA A 56 -17.65 7.63 -6.63
CA ALA A 56 -16.79 6.45 -6.54
C ALA A 56 -15.31 6.79 -6.24
N TYR A 57 -14.95 8.08 -6.20
CA TYR A 57 -13.59 8.51 -5.92
C TYR A 57 -13.17 8.18 -4.48
N SER A 58 -12.05 7.48 -4.33
CA SER A 58 -11.47 7.17 -3.03
C SER A 58 -10.00 6.73 -3.14
N THR A 59 -9.36 6.46 -2.01
CA THR A 59 -8.02 5.85 -1.93
C THR A 59 -8.00 4.37 -2.33
N VAL A 60 -9.17 3.71 -2.44
CA VAL A 60 -9.26 2.26 -2.68
C VAL A 60 -8.53 1.83 -3.97
N PRO A 61 -8.78 2.43 -5.15
CA PRO A 61 -8.10 2.00 -6.38
C PRO A 61 -6.57 2.20 -6.31
N TYR A 62 -6.12 3.24 -5.60
CA TYR A 62 -4.70 3.54 -5.42
C TYR A 62 -4.03 2.51 -4.51
N GLU A 63 -4.54 2.31 -3.30
CA GLU A 63 -3.88 1.49 -2.30
C GLU A 63 -4.15 0.00 -2.47
N LYS A 64 -5.39 -0.41 -2.79
CA LYS A 64 -5.72 -1.81 -3.08
C LYS A 64 -5.03 -2.28 -4.37
N GLY A 65 -4.93 -1.40 -5.38
CA GLY A 65 -4.19 -1.66 -6.60
C GLY A 65 -2.68 -1.76 -6.38
N SER A 66 -2.10 -0.81 -5.65
CA SER A 66 -0.68 -0.84 -5.26
C SER A 66 -0.33 -2.10 -4.47
N ALA A 67 -1.19 -2.49 -3.51
CA ALA A 67 -1.02 -3.69 -2.71
C ALA A 67 -1.11 -4.98 -3.55
N LEU A 68 -2.02 -5.06 -4.53
CA LEU A 68 -2.09 -6.19 -5.46
C LEU A 68 -0.77 -6.33 -6.23
N LEU A 69 -0.24 -5.24 -6.76
CA LEU A 69 1.01 -5.27 -7.53
C LEU A 69 2.20 -5.71 -6.66
N MET A 70 2.28 -5.22 -5.42
CA MET A 70 3.30 -5.65 -4.47
C MET A 70 3.15 -7.12 -4.07
N TYR A 71 1.91 -7.58 -3.83
CA TYR A 71 1.63 -8.99 -3.57
C TYR A 71 2.10 -9.86 -4.74
N LEU A 72 1.80 -9.50 -5.98
CA LEU A 72 2.23 -10.24 -7.17
C LEU A 72 3.75 -10.26 -7.33
N GLU A 73 4.43 -9.14 -7.10
CA GLU A 73 5.90 -9.07 -7.07
C GLU A 73 6.48 -10.11 -6.10
N GLN A 74 5.90 -10.20 -4.90
CA GLN A 74 6.32 -11.15 -3.86
C GLN A 74 6.03 -12.61 -4.23
N GLN A 75 4.83 -12.90 -4.75
CA GLN A 75 4.46 -14.27 -5.15
C GLN A 75 5.32 -14.78 -6.30
N LEU A 76 5.62 -13.92 -7.29
CA LEU A 76 6.49 -14.28 -8.40
C LEU A 76 7.95 -14.50 -7.95
N GLY A 77 8.35 -13.79 -6.88
CA GLY A 77 9.64 -13.95 -6.21
C GLY A 77 10.82 -13.31 -6.97
N ASP A 78 10.54 -12.43 -7.92
CA ASP A 78 11.54 -11.81 -8.79
C ASP A 78 11.17 -10.35 -9.08
N SER A 79 11.67 -9.44 -8.24
CA SER A 79 11.41 -8.00 -8.37
C SER A 79 11.97 -7.43 -9.68
N VAL A 80 13.06 -7.99 -10.22
CA VAL A 80 13.67 -7.48 -11.46
C VAL A 80 12.81 -7.88 -12.65
N ALA A 81 12.39 -9.14 -12.73
CA ALA A 81 11.47 -9.60 -13.77
C ALA A 81 10.11 -8.88 -13.68
N PHE A 82 9.62 -8.57 -12.47
CA PHE A 82 8.40 -7.79 -12.28
C PHE A 82 8.54 -6.35 -12.80
N GLU A 83 9.67 -5.69 -12.56
CA GLU A 83 9.96 -4.37 -13.13
C GLU A 83 10.04 -4.40 -14.66
N GLN A 84 10.66 -5.44 -15.23
CA GLN A 84 10.69 -5.64 -16.68
C GLN A 84 9.28 -5.87 -17.25
N PHE A 85 8.43 -6.63 -16.56
CA PHE A 85 7.01 -6.78 -16.92
C PHE A 85 6.31 -5.41 -16.95
N LEU A 86 6.46 -4.59 -15.92
CA LEU A 86 5.85 -3.24 -15.87
C LEU A 86 6.32 -2.38 -17.05
N ALA A 87 7.62 -2.39 -17.35
CA ALA A 87 8.16 -1.67 -18.49
C ALA A 87 7.60 -2.17 -19.83
N ARG A 88 7.52 -3.49 -20.02
CA ARG A 88 6.93 -4.09 -21.23
C ARG A 88 5.43 -3.79 -21.35
N TYR A 89 4.70 -3.78 -20.25
CA TYR A 89 3.27 -3.46 -20.21
C TYR A 89 3.02 -2.03 -20.70
N ILE A 90 3.75 -1.06 -20.14
CA ILE A 90 3.65 0.35 -20.55
C ILE A 90 3.97 0.50 -22.04
N ASN A 91 5.03 -0.15 -22.51
CA ASN A 91 5.41 -0.09 -23.93
C ASN A 91 4.39 -0.75 -24.85
N LYS A 92 3.85 -1.92 -24.49
CA LYS A 92 2.86 -2.67 -25.30
C LYS A 92 1.57 -1.89 -25.49
N PHE A 93 1.10 -1.21 -24.44
CA PHE A 93 -0.20 -0.54 -24.42
C PHE A 93 -0.10 0.99 -24.55
N SER A 94 1.09 1.52 -24.85
CA SER A 94 1.28 2.96 -25.08
C SER A 94 0.40 3.47 -26.22
N GLY A 95 -0.35 4.54 -25.98
CA GLY A 95 -1.26 5.13 -26.96
C GLY A 95 -2.54 4.32 -27.20
N THR A 96 -2.84 3.34 -26.34
CA THR A 96 -4.06 2.52 -26.41
C THR A 96 -4.89 2.63 -25.14
N SER A 97 -6.12 2.13 -25.18
CA SER A 97 -6.97 1.93 -24.00
C SER A 97 -7.05 0.45 -23.70
N VAL A 98 -7.06 0.09 -22.41
CA VAL A 98 -7.04 -1.29 -21.95
C VAL A 98 -8.06 -1.49 -20.84
N ILE A 99 -8.55 -2.73 -20.73
CA ILE A 99 -9.36 -3.18 -19.60
C ILE A 99 -8.55 -4.15 -18.72
N THR A 100 -9.07 -4.48 -17.53
CA THR A 100 -8.33 -5.31 -16.57
C THR A 100 -8.01 -6.71 -17.09
N SER A 101 -8.84 -7.27 -17.99
CA SER A 101 -8.53 -8.55 -18.64
C SER A 101 -7.29 -8.45 -19.53
N ASP A 102 -7.11 -7.38 -20.30
CA ASP A 102 -5.92 -7.19 -21.14
C ASP A 102 -4.64 -7.14 -20.29
N TRP A 103 -4.71 -6.45 -19.15
CA TRP A 103 -3.61 -6.41 -18.18
C TRP A 103 -3.31 -7.79 -17.61
N LYS A 104 -4.35 -8.55 -17.21
CA LYS A 104 -4.19 -9.87 -16.61
C LYS A 104 -3.65 -10.88 -17.63
N ASP A 105 -4.17 -10.87 -18.85
CA ASP A 105 -3.68 -11.74 -19.93
C ASP A 105 -2.21 -11.46 -20.22
N PHE A 106 -1.83 -10.18 -20.29
CA PHE A 106 -0.43 -9.80 -20.47
C PHE A 106 0.49 -10.20 -19.30
N LEU A 107 -0.03 -10.21 -18.06
CA LEU A 107 0.69 -10.73 -16.91
C LEU A 107 0.97 -12.24 -17.08
N TYR A 108 -0.02 -13.02 -17.48
CA TYR A 108 0.15 -14.46 -17.73
C TYR A 108 1.10 -14.74 -18.91
N GLU A 109 0.99 -13.98 -20.01
CA GLU A 109 1.92 -14.02 -21.14
C GLU A 109 3.36 -13.70 -20.73
N SER A 110 3.54 -12.79 -19.77
CA SER A 110 4.86 -12.35 -19.30
C SER A 110 5.54 -13.34 -18.35
N PHE A 111 4.78 -14.25 -17.73
CA PHE A 111 5.29 -15.22 -16.77
C PHE A 111 4.74 -16.64 -17.00
N PRO A 112 4.92 -17.23 -18.21
CA PRO A 112 4.37 -18.54 -18.54
C PRO A 112 4.86 -19.65 -17.60
N GLN A 113 6.11 -19.55 -17.15
CA GLN A 113 6.75 -20.47 -16.20
C GLN A 113 6.23 -20.32 -14.75
N LYS A 114 5.49 -19.27 -14.43
CA LYS A 114 4.88 -19.01 -13.12
C LYS A 114 3.35 -19.11 -13.17
N LYS A 115 2.79 -19.76 -14.20
CA LYS A 115 1.33 -19.92 -14.33
C LYS A 115 0.68 -20.49 -13.07
N SER A 116 1.27 -21.52 -12.46
CA SER A 116 0.73 -22.12 -11.23
C SER A 116 0.71 -21.15 -10.04
N VAL A 117 1.69 -20.25 -9.94
CA VAL A 117 1.72 -19.18 -8.93
C VAL A 117 0.59 -18.18 -9.19
N LEU A 118 0.40 -17.78 -10.46
CA LEU A 118 -0.67 -16.85 -10.84
C LEU A 118 -2.07 -17.47 -10.70
N ASP A 119 -2.22 -18.77 -10.97
CA ASP A 119 -3.47 -19.52 -10.80
C ASP A 119 -3.86 -19.65 -9.31
N ALA A 120 -2.89 -19.63 -8.40
CA ALA A 120 -3.13 -19.65 -6.96
C ALA A 120 -3.59 -18.29 -6.39
N VAL A 121 -3.49 -17.21 -7.17
CA VAL A 121 -3.99 -15.90 -6.77
C VAL A 121 -5.53 -15.92 -6.78
N ASN A 122 -6.14 -15.54 -5.66
CA ASN A 122 -7.58 -15.35 -5.59
C ASN A 122 -8.00 -14.05 -6.30
N TRP A 123 -8.08 -14.12 -7.64
CA TRP A 123 -8.42 -12.98 -8.49
C TRP A 123 -9.81 -12.41 -8.20
N GLN A 124 -10.77 -13.26 -7.85
CA GLN A 124 -12.11 -12.85 -7.45
C GLN A 124 -12.05 -11.91 -6.23
N ASN A 125 -11.28 -12.30 -5.22
CA ASN A 125 -11.13 -11.51 -4.00
C ASN A 125 -10.40 -10.17 -4.23
N TRP A 126 -9.37 -10.17 -5.07
CA TRP A 126 -8.65 -8.94 -5.39
C TRP A 126 -9.48 -7.96 -6.21
N PHE A 127 -10.22 -8.46 -7.21
CA PHE A 127 -10.88 -7.61 -8.19
C PHE A 127 -12.29 -7.17 -7.80
N TYR A 128 -13.10 -8.10 -7.31
CA TYR A 128 -14.56 -7.93 -7.31
C TYR A 128 -15.18 -8.05 -5.92
N ASP A 129 -14.50 -8.68 -4.96
CA ASP A 129 -15.01 -8.73 -3.59
C ASP A 129 -14.86 -7.37 -2.89
N VAL A 130 -15.87 -7.06 -2.07
CA VAL A 130 -15.89 -5.90 -1.17
C VAL A 130 -14.96 -6.14 0.01
N GLY A 131 -14.57 -5.05 0.67
CA GLY A 131 -13.77 -5.08 1.88
C GLY A 131 -12.28 -5.24 1.63
N VAL A 132 -11.57 -5.56 2.71
CA VAL A 132 -10.11 -5.73 2.72
C VAL A 132 -9.74 -7.02 1.98
N PRO A 133 -8.73 -7.02 1.08
CA PRO A 133 -8.24 -8.26 0.47
C PRO A 133 -7.86 -9.29 1.54
N GLN A 134 -8.19 -10.56 1.30
CA GLN A 134 -7.83 -11.68 2.17
C GLN A 134 -6.32 -11.93 2.20
N SER A 135 -5.62 -11.59 1.11
CA SER A 135 -4.16 -11.64 1.02
C SER A 135 -3.56 -10.27 1.31
N LYS A 136 -2.73 -10.18 2.35
CA LYS A 136 -1.91 -8.99 2.67
C LYS A 136 -0.48 -9.18 2.15
N PRO A 137 0.13 -8.20 1.45
CA PRO A 137 1.56 -8.23 1.17
C PRO A 137 2.40 -8.31 2.46
N VAL A 138 3.55 -8.96 2.41
CA VAL A 138 4.47 -9.02 3.56
C VAL A 138 5.35 -7.76 3.54
N TYR A 139 5.36 -7.02 4.64
CA TYR A 139 6.18 -5.81 4.79
C TYR A 139 7.31 -6.05 5.79
N ASP A 140 8.49 -5.48 5.53
CA ASP A 140 9.63 -5.50 6.47
C ASP A 140 9.29 -4.82 7.81
N GLY A 141 8.60 -3.68 7.72
CA GLY A 141 8.05 -2.92 8.84
C GLY A 141 9.05 -2.37 9.86
N ARG A 142 10.37 -2.43 9.62
CA ARG A 142 11.35 -1.87 10.58
C ARG A 142 11.16 -0.38 10.82
N LEU A 143 11.17 0.41 9.75
CA LEU A 143 11.00 1.87 9.86
C LEU A 143 9.65 2.25 10.49
N LEU A 144 8.59 1.50 10.21
CA LEU A 144 7.28 1.72 10.84
C LEU A 144 7.36 1.48 12.35
N ARG A 145 7.95 0.35 12.77
CA ARG A 145 8.11 0.03 14.19
C ARG A 145 9.00 1.05 14.90
N GLU A 146 10.07 1.52 14.28
CA GLU A 146 10.94 2.55 14.83
C GLU A 146 10.21 3.89 15.02
N ALA A 147 9.46 4.33 14.02
CA ALA A 147 8.64 5.56 14.10
C ALA A 147 7.58 5.46 15.21
N VAL A 148 6.86 4.33 15.27
CA VAL A 148 5.86 4.06 16.30
C VAL A 148 6.50 3.98 17.70
N ALA A 149 7.65 3.32 17.84
CA ALA A 149 8.37 3.24 19.11
C ALA A 149 8.84 4.61 19.60
N LEU A 150 9.28 5.51 18.71
CA LEU A 150 9.60 6.89 19.07
C LEU A 150 8.37 7.63 19.61
N ALA A 151 7.22 7.51 18.94
CA ALA A 151 5.96 8.09 19.41
C ALA A 151 5.58 7.58 20.81
N HIS A 152 5.62 6.27 21.03
CA HIS A 152 5.30 5.68 22.34
C HIS A 152 6.22 6.16 23.45
N ARG A 153 7.54 6.23 23.21
CA ARG A 153 8.49 6.77 24.20
C ARG A 153 8.14 8.20 24.62
N TRP A 154 7.62 9.02 23.72
CA TRP A 154 7.20 10.39 24.07
C TRP A 154 5.88 10.42 24.83
N MET A 155 4.92 9.56 24.47
CA MET A 155 3.61 9.50 25.15
C MET A 155 3.71 8.91 26.56
N GLU A 156 4.65 8.00 26.79
CA GLU A 156 4.83 7.29 28.07
C GLU A 156 5.83 8.01 29.00
N ALA A 157 6.47 9.08 28.54
CA ALA A 157 7.42 9.85 29.32
C ALA A 157 6.78 10.53 30.53
N ASN A 158 7.46 10.50 31.67
CA ASN A 158 7.12 11.33 32.84
C ASN A 158 8.06 12.53 32.96
N GLU A 159 7.83 13.41 33.95
CA GLU A 159 8.62 14.63 34.16
C GLU A 159 10.14 14.36 34.30
N SER A 160 10.52 13.23 34.89
CA SER A 160 11.94 12.88 35.10
C SER A 160 12.64 12.43 33.80
N ASP A 161 11.87 11.99 32.80
CA ASP A 161 12.40 11.56 31.50
C ASP A 161 12.60 12.74 30.54
N LEU A 162 11.97 13.90 30.78
CA LEU A 162 11.98 15.06 29.88
C LEU A 162 13.39 15.57 29.55
N GLY A 163 14.32 15.46 30.51
CA GLY A 163 15.72 15.84 30.31
C GLY A 163 16.50 14.88 29.40
N THR A 164 15.96 13.70 29.10
CA THR A 164 16.60 12.68 28.26
C THR A 164 16.22 12.80 26.78
N PHE A 165 15.14 13.52 26.47
CA PHE A 165 14.69 13.71 25.09
C PHE A 165 15.46 14.84 24.42
N SER A 166 15.86 14.58 23.17
CA SER A 166 16.36 15.62 22.27
C SER A 166 15.59 15.60 20.97
N GLY A 167 15.33 16.77 20.39
CA GLY A 167 14.71 16.85 19.07
C GLY A 167 15.61 16.34 17.93
N ALA A 168 16.85 15.96 18.20
CA ALA A 168 17.80 15.52 17.18
C ALA A 168 17.36 14.23 16.50
N GLU A 169 16.87 13.25 17.28
CA GLU A 169 16.38 11.97 16.75
C GLU A 169 15.22 12.20 15.78
N PHE A 170 14.20 12.96 16.17
CA PHE A 170 13.06 13.29 15.30
C PHE A 170 13.49 14.08 14.05
N LYS A 171 14.37 15.08 14.21
CA LYS A 171 14.85 15.91 13.09
C LYS A 171 15.71 15.12 12.09
N SER A 172 16.29 13.99 12.49
CA SER A 172 17.05 13.12 11.60
C SER A 172 16.17 12.21 10.73
N LEU A 173 14.89 12.02 11.09
CA LEU A 173 13.94 11.24 10.31
C LEU A 173 13.57 11.97 9.01
N SER A 174 13.27 11.20 7.96
CA SER A 174 12.64 11.73 6.74
C SER A 174 11.23 12.25 7.04
N SER A 175 10.71 13.13 6.19
CA SER A 175 9.39 13.74 6.39
C SER A 175 8.26 12.71 6.57
N PRO A 176 8.17 11.62 5.80
CA PRO A 176 7.11 10.62 6.00
C PRO A 176 7.22 9.90 7.36
N LEU A 177 8.45 9.65 7.85
CA LEU A 177 8.66 9.07 9.18
C LEU A 177 8.29 10.05 10.29
N GLN A 178 8.62 11.34 10.13
CA GLN A 178 8.18 12.39 11.07
C GLN A 178 6.66 12.46 11.14
N MET A 179 5.98 12.45 9.98
CA MET A 179 4.52 12.41 9.93
C MET A 179 3.96 11.19 10.65
N LYS A 180 4.53 10.00 10.43
CA LYS A 180 4.07 8.78 11.12
C LYS A 180 4.22 8.89 12.64
N VAL A 181 5.31 9.44 13.15
CA VAL A 181 5.48 9.70 14.59
C VAL A 181 4.36 10.60 15.11
N LEU A 182 4.13 11.73 14.44
CA LEU A 182 3.12 12.71 14.84
C LEU A 182 1.69 12.17 14.78
N ASP A 183 1.37 11.42 13.73
CA ASP A 183 0.03 10.83 13.56
C ASP A 183 -0.21 9.69 14.56
N THR A 184 0.83 8.94 14.93
CA THR A 184 0.74 7.93 16.01
C THR A 184 0.45 8.59 17.35
N ILE A 185 1.04 9.75 17.64
CA ILE A 185 0.73 10.50 18.87
C ILE A 185 -0.71 11.00 18.86
N ARG A 186 -1.17 11.56 17.73
CA ARG A 186 -2.53 12.09 17.59
C ARG A 186 -3.60 11.03 17.76
N SER A 187 -3.41 9.84 17.18
CA SER A 187 -4.42 8.78 17.24
C SER A 187 -4.67 8.28 18.66
N VAL A 188 -3.63 8.21 19.49
CA VAL A 188 -3.75 7.80 20.90
C VAL A 188 -4.43 8.88 21.74
N CYS A 189 -4.00 10.14 21.59
CA CYS A 189 -4.55 11.25 22.38
C CYS A 189 -6.04 11.56 22.09
N CYS A 190 -6.53 11.27 20.88
CA CYS A 190 -7.95 11.47 20.53
C CYS A 190 -8.87 10.36 21.08
N CYS A 191 -8.32 9.24 21.54
CA CYS A 191 -9.08 8.11 22.09
C CYS A 191 -9.16 8.10 23.63
N SER A 192 -8.57 9.10 24.29
CA SER A 192 -8.54 9.29 25.75
C SER A 192 -9.26 10.55 26.16
#